data_AF-A0A0F7ZPJ9-F1
#
_entry.id   AF-A0A0F7ZPJ9-F1
#
_cell.length_a   1.000
_cell.length_b   1.000
_cell.length_c   1.000
_cell.angle_alpha   90.00
_cell.angle_beta   90.00
_cell.angle_gamma   90.00
#
_symmetry.space_group_name_H-M   'P 1'
#
loop_
_entity.id
_entity.type
_entity.pdbx_description
1 polymer ?
#
loop_
_entity_poly.entity_id
_entity_poly.type
_entity_poly.pdbx_seq_one_letter_code
_entity_poly.pdbx_strand_id
1 'polypeptide(L)'
;MAQKDQDDFDSELTRLDKEWSAIYGPLRASINLSARTASQTAGKIAALSRVIVEHERQRSDLTFSRPKTGDAELRLQIVQDALQILRQEAVELEKARDEALGHMKEARAEMLQAATSMKERLDRLKEKFR
;
A
#
# COMPACT_ATOMS: atom_id res chain seq x y z
N MET A 1 -28.32 18.28 -40.84
CA MET A 1 -26.95 18.44 -40.33
C MET A 1 -26.94 18.33 -38.81
N ALA A 2 -27.71 19.14 -38.08
CA ALA A 2 -27.78 19.08 -36.60
C ALA A 2 -27.97 17.69 -35.95
N GLN A 3 -28.84 16.83 -36.50
CA GLN A 3 -29.05 15.47 -35.95
C GLN A 3 -27.79 14.58 -36.06
N LYS A 4 -27.07 14.68 -37.18
CA LYS A 4 -25.87 13.89 -37.44
C LYS A 4 -24.70 14.34 -36.56
N ASP A 5 -24.54 15.65 -36.38
CA ASP A 5 -23.49 16.21 -35.52
C ASP A 5 -23.73 15.82 -34.04
N GLN A 6 -25.00 15.74 -33.62
CA GLN A 6 -25.38 15.23 -32.30
C GLN A 6 -25.07 13.73 -32.14
N ASP A 7 -25.45 12.90 -33.12
CA ASP A 7 -25.18 11.46 -33.09
C ASP A 7 -23.66 11.17 -33.07
N ASP A 8 -22.87 11.93 -33.83
CA ASP A 8 -21.41 11.83 -33.87
C ASP A 8 -20.77 12.27 -32.53
N PHE A 9 -21.30 13.31 -31.88
CA PHE A 9 -20.86 13.74 -30.55
C PHE A 9 -21.14 12.67 -29.48
N ASP A 10 -22.35 12.13 -29.44
CA ASP A 10 -22.78 11.14 -28.45
C ASP A 10 -21.99 9.82 -28.58
N SER A 11 -21.68 9.42 -29.81
CA SER A 11 -20.80 8.27 -30.10
C SER A 11 -19.38 8.49 -29.55
N GLU A 12 -18.79 9.66 -29.80
CA GLU A 12 -17.44 9.98 -29.38
C GLU A 12 -17.34 10.14 -27.85
N LEU A 13 -18.39 10.69 -27.22
CA LEU A 13 -18.52 10.77 -25.77
C LEU A 13 -18.61 9.39 -25.14
N THR A 14 -19.38 8.48 -25.74
CA THR A 14 -19.48 7.07 -25.29
C THR A 14 -18.14 6.34 -25.41
N ARG A 15 -17.38 6.59 -26.48
CA ARG A 15 -16.03 6.01 -26.63
C ARG A 15 -15.10 6.50 -25.53
N LEU A 16 -15.12 7.80 -25.28
CA LEU A 16 -14.37 8.44 -24.22
C LEU A 16 -14.70 7.84 -22.84
N ASP A 17 -15.97 7.68 -22.49
CA ASP A 17 -16.38 7.10 -21.22
C ASP A 17 -15.89 5.64 -21.04
N LYS A 18 -15.93 4.84 -22.12
CA LYS A 18 -15.39 3.48 -22.10
C LYS A 18 -13.88 3.46 -21.88
N GLU A 19 -13.14 4.31 -22.57
CA GLU A 19 -11.68 4.45 -22.38
C GLU A 19 -11.34 4.88 -20.94
N TRP A 20 -12.09 5.84 -20.40
CA TRP A 20 -11.93 6.28 -19.01
C TRP A 20 -12.18 5.14 -18.02
N SER A 21 -13.28 4.41 -18.19
CA SER A 21 -13.63 3.27 -17.33
C SER A 21 -12.57 2.17 -17.36
N ALA A 22 -12.00 1.89 -18.54
CA ALA A 22 -10.95 0.90 -18.72
C ALA A 22 -9.65 1.25 -17.98
N ILE A 23 -9.35 2.54 -17.81
CA ILE A 23 -8.16 3.02 -17.06
C ILE A 23 -8.48 3.15 -15.57
N TYR A 24 -9.60 3.80 -15.24
CA TYR A 24 -9.94 4.16 -13.86
C TYR A 24 -10.26 2.94 -12.99
N GLY A 25 -10.98 1.96 -13.52
CA GLY A 25 -11.40 0.76 -12.77
C GLY A 25 -10.21 -0.01 -12.17
N PRO A 26 -9.23 -0.44 -12.99
CA PRO A 26 -8.04 -1.13 -12.52
C PRO A 26 -7.20 -0.31 -11.55
N LEU A 27 -6.98 0.98 -11.81
CA LEU A 27 -6.20 1.85 -10.93
C LEU A 27 -6.86 2.00 -9.55
N ARG A 28 -8.18 2.21 -9.51
CA ARG A 28 -8.93 2.26 -8.25
C ARG A 28 -8.85 0.94 -7.49
N ALA A 29 -8.94 -0.20 -8.18
CA ALA A 29 -8.77 -1.50 -7.56
C ALA A 29 -7.36 -1.69 -6.97
N SER A 30 -6.32 -1.28 -7.71
CA SER A 30 -4.92 -1.29 -7.26
C SER A 30 -4.69 -0.44 -6.01
N ILE A 31 -5.23 0.79 -5.98
CA ILE A 31 -5.18 1.69 -4.81
C ILE A 31 -5.83 1.02 -3.60
N ASN A 32 -7.02 0.44 -3.77
CA ASN A 32 -7.75 -0.20 -2.68
C ASN A 32 -7.01 -1.43 -2.14
N LEU A 33 -6.46 -2.25 -3.02
CA LEU A 33 -5.67 -3.41 -2.63
C LEU A 33 -4.43 -2.98 -1.85
N SER A 34 -3.68 -2.03 -2.40
CA SER A 34 -2.45 -1.52 -1.79
C SER A 34 -2.72 -0.87 -0.41
N ALA A 35 -3.81 -0.11 -0.28
CA ALA A 35 -4.23 0.46 0.99
C ALA A 35 -4.59 -0.61 2.04
N ARG A 36 -5.29 -1.67 1.63
CA ARG A 36 -5.60 -2.81 2.51
C ARG A 36 -4.33 -3.53 2.96
N THR A 37 -3.42 -3.80 2.03
CA THR A 37 -2.13 -4.43 2.34
C THR A 37 -1.33 -3.59 3.33
N ALA A 38 -1.18 -2.29 3.07
CA ALA A 38 -0.46 -1.37 3.96
C ALA A 38 -1.10 -1.29 5.37
N SER A 39 -2.43 -1.31 5.45
CA SER A 39 -3.14 -1.31 6.73
C SER A 39 -2.93 -2.63 7.50
N GLN A 40 -3.01 -3.77 6.82
CA GLN A 40 -2.78 -5.08 7.42
C GLN A 40 -1.33 -5.24 7.90
N THR A 41 -0.34 -4.82 7.09
CA THR A 41 1.07 -4.87 7.49
C THR A 41 1.35 -3.94 8.67
N ALA A 42 0.77 -2.74 8.70
CA ALA A 42 0.87 -1.85 9.86
C ALA A 42 0.32 -2.50 11.15
N GLY A 43 -0.80 -3.21 11.06
CA GLY A 43 -1.36 -3.97 12.18
C GLY A 43 -0.42 -5.09 12.67
N LYS A 44 0.21 -5.82 11.73
CA LYS A 44 1.20 -6.86 12.05
C LYS A 44 2.45 -6.28 12.70
N ILE A 45 2.99 -5.17 12.18
CA ILE A 45 4.13 -4.45 12.77
C ILE A 45 3.81 -4.06 14.21
N ALA A 46 2.64 -3.45 14.46
CA ALA A 46 2.24 -3.06 15.81
C ALA A 46 2.07 -4.24 16.78
N ALA A 47 1.62 -5.41 16.29
CA ALA A 47 1.59 -6.64 17.08
C ALA A 47 3.01 -7.13 17.38
N LEU A 48 3.87 -7.18 16.36
CA LEU A 48 5.25 -7.63 16.46
C LEU A 48 6.10 -6.75 17.39
N SER A 49 5.94 -5.42 17.32
CA SER A 49 6.63 -4.49 18.22
C SER A 49 6.29 -4.76 19.68
N ARG A 50 5.04 -5.13 20.01
CA ARG A 50 4.66 -5.51 21.38
C ARG A 50 5.35 -6.80 21.83
N VAL A 51 5.44 -7.79 20.94
CA VAL A 51 6.16 -9.05 21.22
C VAL A 51 7.66 -8.80 21.42
N ILE A 52 8.28 -7.95 20.59
CA ILE A 52 9.68 -7.55 20.73
C ILE A 52 9.92 -6.87 22.09
N VAL A 53 9.07 -5.93 22.49
CA VAL A 53 9.19 -5.25 23.80
C VAL A 53 9.14 -6.24 24.96
N GLU A 54 8.25 -7.24 24.89
CA GLU A 54 8.16 -8.28 25.92
C GLU A 54 9.43 -9.14 25.96
N HIS A 55 9.97 -9.54 24.80
CA HIS A 55 11.23 -10.30 24.74
C HIS A 55 12.43 -9.45 25.20
N GLU A 56 12.45 -8.15 24.91
CA GLU A 56 13.47 -7.22 25.40
C GLU A 56 13.44 -7.13 26.94
N ARG A 57 12.24 -7.09 27.53
CA ARG A 57 12.06 -7.14 28.97
C ARG A 57 12.59 -8.45 29.56
N GLN A 58 12.20 -9.59 28.99
CA GLN A 58 12.70 -10.90 29.43
C GLN A 58 14.22 -11.00 29.30
N ARG A 59 14.80 -10.49 28.21
CA ARG A 59 16.25 -10.42 28.01
C ARG A 59 16.90 -9.61 29.11
N SER A 60 16.34 -8.46 29.45
CA SER A 60 16.82 -7.60 30.53
C SER A 60 16.79 -8.33 31.87
N ASP A 61 15.65 -8.93 32.23
CA ASP A 61 15.49 -9.66 33.49
C ASP A 61 16.50 -10.80 33.62
N LEU A 62 16.70 -11.59 32.55
CA LEU A 62 17.71 -12.67 32.51
C LEU A 62 19.15 -12.14 32.58
N THR A 63 19.42 -11.01 31.91
CA THR A 63 20.76 -10.40 31.88
C THR A 63 21.20 -9.91 33.26
N PHE A 64 20.28 -9.34 34.03
CA PHE A 64 20.56 -8.77 35.35
C PHE A 64 20.30 -9.73 36.51
N SER A 65 19.64 -10.88 36.27
CA SER A 65 19.49 -11.90 37.31
C SER A 65 20.86 -12.43 37.77
N ARG A 66 21.05 -12.52 39.08
CA ARG A 66 22.24 -13.09 39.71
C ARG A 66 21.82 -14.08 40.80
N PRO A 67 22.50 -15.23 40.94
CA PRO A 67 23.60 -15.72 40.10
C PRO A 67 23.13 -16.19 38.71
N LYS A 68 23.98 -16.06 37.67
CA LYS A 68 23.70 -16.64 36.35
C LYS A 68 23.95 -18.14 36.41
N THR A 69 22.88 -18.92 36.35
CA THR A 69 22.95 -20.38 36.17
C THR A 69 23.08 -20.70 34.69
N GLY A 70 23.56 -21.91 34.35
CA GLY A 70 23.62 -22.34 32.95
C GLY A 70 22.25 -22.37 32.25
N ASP A 71 21.17 -22.62 33.01
CA ASP A 71 19.80 -22.50 32.50
C ASP A 71 19.44 -21.05 32.14
N ALA A 72 19.84 -20.07 32.97
CA ALA A 72 19.62 -18.65 32.67
C ALA A 72 20.41 -18.18 31.44
N GLU A 73 21.63 -18.70 31.23
CA GLU A 73 22.43 -18.42 30.05
C GLU A 73 21.80 -19.00 28.77
N LEU A 74 21.33 -20.25 28.82
CA LEU A 74 20.63 -20.87 27.70
C LEU A 74 19.35 -20.11 27.34
N ARG A 75 18.53 -19.75 28.34
CA ARG A 75 17.32 -18.94 28.10
C ARG A 75 17.65 -17.57 27.52
N LEU A 76 18.72 -16.93 27.98
CA LEU A 76 19.16 -15.64 27.45
C LEU A 76 19.51 -15.76 25.97
N GLN A 77 20.23 -16.81 25.58
CA GLN A 77 20.57 -17.07 24.17
C GLN A 77 19.29 -17.26 23.34
N ILE A 78 18.35 -18.09 23.80
CA ILE A 78 17.07 -18.33 23.10
C ILE A 78 16.31 -17.01 22.88
N VAL A 79 16.24 -16.16 23.92
CA VAL A 79 15.57 -14.85 23.82
C VAL A 79 16.30 -13.92 22.85
N GLN A 80 17.63 -13.93 22.82
CA GLN A 80 18.43 -13.14 21.88
C GLN A 80 18.21 -13.58 20.44
N ASP A 81 18.21 -14.89 20.17
CA ASP A 81 17.95 -15.45 18.85
C ASP A 81 16.53 -15.12 18.38
N ALA A 82 15.54 -15.26 19.27
CA ALA A 82 14.16 -14.87 19.00
C ALA A 82 14.05 -13.38 18.66
N LEU A 83 14.68 -12.49 19.43
CA LEU A 83 14.70 -11.05 19.16
C LEU A 83 15.32 -10.72 17.80
N GLN A 84 16.37 -11.43 17.40
CA GLN A 84 16.98 -11.24 16.08
C GLN A 84 16.01 -11.60 14.96
N ILE A 85 15.34 -12.75 15.06
CA ILE A 85 14.32 -13.19 14.08
C ILE A 85 13.17 -12.19 14.01
N LEU A 86 12.60 -11.81 15.16
CA LEU A 86 11.47 -10.88 15.23
C LEU A 86 11.82 -9.50 14.67
N ARG A 87 13.04 -9.00 14.91
CA ARG A 87 13.51 -7.74 14.33
C ARG A 87 13.67 -7.82 12.81
N GLN A 88 14.20 -8.92 12.31
CA GLN A 88 14.31 -9.13 10.86
C GLN A 88 12.92 -9.15 10.22
N GLU A 89 11.97 -9.87 10.81
CA GLU A 89 10.58 -9.90 10.34
C GLU A 89 9.93 -8.51 10.35
N ALA A 90 10.20 -7.70 11.38
CA ALA A 90 9.69 -6.32 11.44
C ALA A 90 10.20 -5.47 10.28
N VAL A 91 11.50 -5.57 9.95
CA VAL A 91 12.11 -4.86 8.82
C VAL A 91 11.49 -5.29 7.49
N GLU A 92 11.26 -6.60 7.29
CA GLU A 92 10.63 -7.08 6.05
C GLU A 92 9.17 -6.63 5.93
N LEU A 93 8.43 -6.59 7.05
CA LEU A 93 7.07 -6.05 7.06
C LEU A 93 7.03 -4.54 6.79
N GLU A 94 8.01 -3.79 7.28
CA GLU A 94 8.14 -2.35 6.98
C GLU A 94 8.42 -2.12 5.50
N LYS A 95 9.34 -2.87 4.89
CA LYS A 95 9.58 -2.82 3.44
C LYS A 95 8.32 -3.12 2.64
N ALA A 96 7.62 -4.21 2.96
CA ALA A 96 6.39 -4.59 2.28
C ALA A 96 5.28 -3.52 2.43
N ARG A 97 5.20 -2.84 3.58
CA ARG A 97 4.30 -1.71 3.77
C ARG A 97 4.68 -0.55 2.87
N ASP A 98 5.95 -0.20 2.83
CA ASP A 98 6.45 0.95 2.06
C ASP A 98 6.30 0.72 0.55
N GLU A 99 6.51 -0.52 0.07
CA GLU A 99 6.21 -0.93 -1.30
C GLU A 99 4.72 -0.77 -1.63
N ALA A 100 3.82 -1.23 -0.75
CA ALA A 100 2.38 -1.05 -0.95
C ALA A 100 1.98 0.43 -0.97
N LEU A 101 2.58 1.27 -0.12
CA LEU A 101 2.37 2.71 -0.15
C LEU A 101 2.91 3.35 -1.43
N GLY A 102 4.05 2.85 -1.94
CA GLY A 102 4.64 3.22 -3.22
C GLY A 102 3.68 2.96 -4.38
N HIS A 103 3.19 1.72 -4.52
CA HIS A 103 2.21 1.35 -5.55
C HIS A 103 0.94 2.19 -5.47
N MET A 104 0.46 2.49 -4.26
CA MET A 104 -0.70 3.36 -4.08
C MET A 104 -0.44 4.79 -4.59
N LYS A 105 0.77 5.33 -4.34
CA LYS A 105 1.16 6.66 -4.79
C LYS A 105 1.28 6.73 -6.32
N GLU A 106 1.89 5.71 -6.93
CA GLU A 106 2.02 5.57 -8.38
C GLU A 106 0.65 5.48 -9.05
N ALA A 107 -0.21 4.56 -8.59
CA ALA A 107 -1.56 4.41 -9.14
C ALA A 107 -2.41 5.70 -9.00
N ARG A 108 -2.23 6.46 -7.91
CA ARG A 108 -2.88 7.79 -7.75
C ARG A 108 -2.35 8.82 -8.74
N ALA A 109 -1.04 8.84 -8.99
CA ALA A 109 -0.43 9.75 -9.95
C ALA A 109 -0.92 9.44 -11.37
N GLU A 110 -0.95 8.16 -11.76
CA GLU A 110 -1.51 7.71 -13.04
C GLU A 110 -2.98 8.09 -13.18
N MET A 111 -3.77 7.91 -12.12
CA MET A 111 -5.19 8.27 -12.12
C MET A 111 -5.39 9.78 -12.31
N LEU A 112 -4.54 10.61 -11.70
CA LEU A 112 -4.59 12.06 -11.86
C LEU A 112 -4.18 12.49 -13.28
N GLN A 113 -3.13 11.89 -13.83
CA GLN A 113 -2.69 12.14 -15.20
C GLN A 113 -3.78 11.74 -16.21
N ALA A 114 -4.37 10.56 -16.04
CA ALA A 114 -5.48 10.10 -16.85
C ALA A 114 -6.68 11.04 -16.74
N ALA A 115 -7.04 11.50 -15.53
CA ALA A 115 -8.14 12.44 -15.33
C ALA A 115 -7.89 13.78 -16.05
N THR A 116 -6.65 14.27 -16.02
CA THR A 116 -6.25 15.52 -16.67
C THR A 116 -6.35 15.39 -18.19
N SER A 117 -5.77 14.33 -18.76
CA SER A 117 -5.86 14.03 -20.19
C SER A 117 -7.31 13.86 -20.65
N MET A 118 -8.12 13.17 -19.85
CA MET A 118 -9.53 12.94 -20.13
C MET A 118 -10.32 14.25 -20.18
N LYS A 119 -10.08 15.15 -19.22
CA LYS A 119 -10.69 16.48 -19.19
C LYS A 119 -10.35 17.28 -20.46
N GLU A 120 -9.07 17.33 -20.85
CA GLU A 120 -8.65 18.03 -22.07
C GLU A 120 -9.28 17.46 -23.33
N ARG A 121 -9.47 16.14 -23.40
CA ARG A 121 -10.14 15.48 -24.53
C ARG A 121 -11.64 15.79 -24.57
N LEU A 122 -12.30 15.82 -23.41
CA LEU A 122 -13.71 16.22 -23.30
C LEU A 122 -13.91 17.68 -23.67
N ASP A 123 -13.02 18.57 -23.25
CA ASP A 123 -13.10 20.00 -23.58
C ASP A 123 -12.93 20.22 -25.09
N ARG A 124 -11.95 19.57 -25.72
CA ARG A 124 -11.79 19.58 -27.19
C ARG A 124 -12.98 18.99 -27.93
N LEU A 125 -13.59 17.94 -27.40
CA LEU A 125 -14.78 17.35 -28.01
C LEU A 125 -15.95 18.35 -28.01
N LYS A 126 -16.18 19.03 -26.89
CA LYS A 126 -17.21 20.07 -26.78
C LYS A 126 -16.95 21.26 -27.69
N GLU A 127 -15.69 21.67 -27.87
CA GLU A 127 -15.33 22.73 -28.81
C GLU A 127 -15.56 22.34 -30.27
N LYS A 128 -15.29 21.08 -30.64
CA LYS A 128 -15.45 20.58 -32.01
C LYS A 128 -16.91 20.57 -32.49
N PHE A 129 -17.85 20.35 -31.57
CA PHE A 129 -19.29 20.23 -31.85
C PHE A 129 -20.11 21.43 -31.35
N ARG A 130 -19.44 22.55 -31.03
CA ARG A 130 -20.05 23.85 -30.76
C ARG A 130 -20.29 24.63 -32.04
#